data_AF-A0A7X3SIG2-F1
#
_entry.id   AF-A0A7X3SIG2-F1
#
_cell.length_a   1.000
_cell.length_b   1.000
_cell.length_c   1.000
_cell.angle_alpha   90.00
_cell.angle_beta   90.00
_cell.angle_gamma   90.00
#
_symmetry.space_group_name_H-M   'P 1'
#
loop_
_entity.id
_entity.type
_entity.pdbx_description
1 polymer ?
#
loop_
_entity_poly.entity_id
_entity_poly.type
_entity_poly.pdbx_seq_one_letter_code
_entity_poly.pdbx_strand_id
1 'polypeptide(L)'
;MKELPKRIHDDNNGLDYVLVGDYYIPALRLTEESRPIGHWGRRRKAYLEEARPALYCSLLLSGKLWTHLADVDEQAQERLDLIMEQMKAAEGVTEKLKADDQLEWVRRCNSIRSRAEEIIYAELVYV
;
A
#
# COMPACT_ATOMS: atom_id res chain seq x y z
N MET A 1 39.81 -9.15 -33.53
CA MET A 1 38.90 -8.20 -32.86
C MET A 1 38.81 -8.59 -31.39
N LYS A 2 38.96 -7.66 -30.45
CA LYS A 2 38.66 -7.93 -29.03
C LYS A 2 37.14 -7.99 -28.91
N GLU A 3 36.61 -9.13 -28.48
CA GLU A 3 35.18 -9.24 -28.18
C GLU A 3 34.85 -8.34 -26.98
N LEU A 4 33.84 -7.48 -27.14
CA LEU A 4 33.37 -6.63 -26.06
C LEU A 4 32.68 -7.49 -24.98
N PRO A 5 32.88 -7.22 -23.69
CA PRO A 5 32.24 -7.97 -22.62
C PRO A 5 30.72 -7.77 -22.67
N LYS A 6 29.95 -8.85 -22.46
CA LYS A 6 28.48 -8.81 -22.52
C LYS A 6 27.85 -7.90 -21.46
N ARG A 7 28.52 -7.72 -20.31
CA ARG A 7 28.09 -6.85 -19.20
C ARG A 7 29.27 -6.08 -18.63
N ILE A 8 29.01 -4.84 -18.24
CA ILE A 8 29.95 -3.97 -17.52
C ILE A 8 29.21 -3.29 -16.36
N HIS A 9 29.94 -2.98 -15.30
CA HIS A 9 29.46 -2.17 -14.17
C HIS A 9 30.23 -0.85 -14.17
N ASP A 10 29.56 0.28 -13.97
CA ASP A 10 30.19 1.59 -13.88
C ASP A 10 30.18 2.08 -12.42
N ASP A 11 31.33 2.05 -11.76
CA ASP A 11 31.48 2.45 -10.36
C ASP A 11 31.15 3.94 -10.12
N ASN A 12 31.17 4.79 -11.17
CA ASN A 12 30.88 6.22 -11.00
C ASN A 12 29.38 6.52 -10.80
N ASN A 13 28.51 5.70 -11.37
CA ASN A 13 27.05 5.86 -11.27
C ASN A 13 26.34 4.66 -10.63
N GLY A 14 27.07 3.56 -10.37
CA GLY A 14 26.56 2.33 -9.75
C GLY A 14 25.64 1.50 -10.67
N LEU A 15 25.64 1.75 -11.98
CA LEU A 15 24.76 1.06 -12.92
C LEU A 15 25.46 -0.10 -13.61
N ASP A 16 24.70 -1.18 -13.79
CA ASP A 16 25.05 -2.26 -14.71
C ASP A 16 24.64 -1.89 -16.13
N TYR A 17 25.41 -2.32 -17.13
CA TYR A 17 25.11 -2.17 -18.54
C TYR A 17 25.21 -3.51 -19.27
N VAL A 18 24.38 -3.68 -20.30
CA VAL A 18 24.37 -4.86 -21.18
C VAL A 18 24.71 -4.43 -22.60
N LEU A 19 25.57 -5.19 -23.27
CA LEU A 19 25.90 -4.98 -24.68
C LEU A 19 24.72 -5.40 -25.57
N VAL A 20 24.18 -4.46 -26.34
CA VAL A 20 23.11 -4.67 -27.32
C VAL A 20 23.56 -4.11 -28.67
N GLY A 21 23.88 -4.99 -29.61
CA GLY A 21 24.57 -4.61 -30.85
C GLY A 21 25.96 -4.05 -30.53
N ASP A 22 26.19 -2.81 -30.94
CA ASP A 22 27.47 -2.11 -30.77
C ASP A 22 27.49 -1.13 -29.58
N TYR A 23 26.45 -1.13 -28.74
CA TYR A 23 26.25 -0.16 -27.66
C TYR A 23 25.96 -0.82 -26.31
N TYR A 24 26.41 -0.16 -25.24
CA TYR A 24 26.05 -0.52 -23.86
C TYR A 24 24.78 0.22 -23.43
N ILE A 25 23.76 -0.54 -23.03
CA ILE A 25 22.49 -0.01 -22.53
C ILE A 25 22.41 -0.26 -21.01
N PRO A 26 22.04 0.74 -20.19
CA PRO A 26 21.84 0.53 -18.76
C PRO A 26 20.82 -0.58 -18.49
N ALA A 27 21.21 -1.56 -17.67
CA ALA A 27 20.38 -2.66 -17.23
C ALA A 27 19.48 -2.23 -16.06
N LEU A 28 18.63 -1.24 -16.31
CA LEU A 28 17.67 -0.71 -15.34
C LEU A 28 16.71 -1.83 -14.90
N ARG A 29 16.58 -2.02 -13.60
CA ARG A 29 15.59 -2.93 -13.00
C ARG A 29 14.67 -2.12 -12.11
N LEU A 30 13.37 -2.37 -12.23
CA LEU A 30 12.40 -1.85 -11.28
C LEU A 30 12.53 -2.65 -9.97
N THR A 31 12.24 -1.98 -8.85
CA THR A 31 12.05 -2.64 -7.56
C THR A 31 10.95 -3.69 -7.67
N GLU A 32 11.19 -4.89 -7.13
CA GLU A 32 10.32 -6.07 -7.22
C GLU A 32 9.06 -5.99 -6.34
N GLU A 33 8.64 -4.80 -5.94
CA GLU A 33 7.43 -4.67 -5.15
C GLU A 33 6.21 -4.96 -6.04
N SER A 34 5.51 -6.04 -5.71
CA SER A 34 4.41 -6.60 -6.50
C SER A 34 3.12 -6.76 -5.69
N ARG A 35 3.15 -6.39 -4.41
CA ARG A 35 1.95 -6.42 -3.57
C ARG A 35 0.83 -5.59 -4.20
N PRO A 36 -0.40 -6.11 -4.25
CA PRO A 36 -1.52 -5.39 -4.80
C PRO A 36 -1.86 -4.19 -3.92
N ILE A 37 -2.30 -3.09 -4.54
CA ILE A 37 -2.79 -1.92 -3.82
C ILE A 37 -4.32 -2.01 -3.72
N GLY A 38 -4.80 -2.30 -2.51
CA GLY A 38 -6.22 -2.39 -2.17
C GLY A 38 -6.88 -1.02 -1.97
N HIS A 39 -7.95 -1.02 -1.18
CA HIS A 39 -8.81 0.16 -1.00
C HIS A 39 -8.06 1.31 -0.33
N TRP A 40 -7.35 1.02 0.76
CA TRP A 40 -6.71 2.00 1.62
C TRP A 40 -5.49 2.61 0.94
N GLY A 41 -4.69 1.80 0.27
CA GLY A 41 -3.55 2.29 -0.52
C GLY A 41 -4.00 3.22 -1.66
N ARG A 42 -5.11 2.93 -2.35
CA ARG A 42 -5.66 3.85 -3.37
C ARG A 42 -6.15 5.16 -2.77
N ARG A 43 -6.81 5.11 -1.62
CA ARG A 43 -7.24 6.31 -0.89
C ARG A 43 -6.06 7.16 -0.45
N ARG A 44 -5.01 6.53 0.09
CA ARG A 44 -3.76 7.21 0.48
C ARG A 44 -3.11 7.88 -0.73
N LYS A 45 -3.05 7.18 -1.88
CA LYS A 45 -2.53 7.74 -3.12
C LYS A 45 -3.27 9.00 -3.54
N ALA A 46 -4.61 8.95 -3.58
CA ALA A 46 -5.43 10.11 -3.96
C ALA A 46 -5.17 11.30 -3.01
N TYR A 47 -5.11 11.06 -1.71
CA TYR A 47 -4.78 12.10 -0.73
C TYR A 47 -3.38 12.69 -0.94
N LEU A 48 -2.38 11.85 -1.22
CA LEU A 48 -1.01 12.33 -1.50
C LEU A 48 -0.96 13.19 -2.77
N GLU A 49 -1.71 12.83 -3.82
CA GLU A 49 -1.79 13.60 -5.06
C GLU A 49 -2.48 14.95 -4.87
N GLU A 50 -3.60 14.97 -4.14
CA GLU A 50 -4.42 16.18 -3.98
C GLU A 50 -3.92 17.12 -2.89
N ALA A 51 -3.55 16.58 -1.72
CA ALA A 51 -3.27 17.36 -0.52
C ALA A 51 -1.76 17.44 -0.19
N ARG A 52 -0.93 16.50 -0.67
CA ARG A 52 0.51 16.44 -0.34
C ARG A 52 1.42 16.17 -1.55
N PRO A 53 1.35 17.00 -2.61
CA PRO A 53 2.06 16.75 -3.86
C PRO A 53 3.59 16.65 -3.68
N ALA A 54 4.18 17.42 -2.75
CA ALA A 54 5.62 17.36 -2.47
C ALA A 54 6.06 15.97 -1.95
N LEU A 55 5.30 15.39 -1.02
CA LEU A 55 5.58 14.06 -0.48
C LEU A 55 5.35 12.99 -1.55
N TYR A 56 4.26 13.12 -2.33
CA TYR A 56 3.99 12.23 -3.46
C TYR A 56 5.17 12.21 -4.45
N CYS A 57 5.62 13.38 -4.90
CA CYS A 57 6.76 13.48 -5.82
C CYS A 57 8.03 12.89 -5.22
N SER A 58 8.31 13.14 -3.94
CA SER A 58 9.48 12.55 -3.26
C SER A 58 9.42 11.02 -3.24
N LEU A 59 8.26 10.43 -2.97
CA LEU A 59 8.07 8.97 -2.96
C LEU A 59 8.17 8.38 -4.37
N LEU A 60 7.60 9.07 -5.36
CA LEU A 60 7.65 8.66 -6.75
C LEU A 60 9.08 8.67 -7.30
N LEU A 61 9.81 9.76 -7.11
CA LEU A 61 11.18 9.92 -7.60
C LEU A 61 12.18 9.01 -6.90
N SER A 62 11.94 8.66 -5.63
CA SER A 62 12.75 7.69 -4.90
C SER A 62 12.40 6.23 -5.21
N GLY A 63 11.37 5.98 -6.04
CA GLY A 63 10.90 4.62 -6.34
C GLY A 63 10.18 3.92 -5.17
N LYS A 64 9.89 4.63 -4.07
CA LYS A 64 9.31 4.06 -2.84
C LYS A 64 7.79 4.16 -2.75
N LEU A 65 7.15 4.84 -3.70
CA LEU A 65 5.71 5.08 -3.67
C LEU A 65 4.91 3.78 -3.55
N TRP A 66 5.24 2.76 -4.35
CA TRP A 66 4.46 1.52 -4.36
C TRP A 66 4.54 0.78 -3.02
N THR A 67 5.74 0.61 -2.47
CA THR A 67 5.95 0.01 -1.15
C THR A 67 5.21 0.79 -0.06
N HIS A 68 5.27 2.12 -0.07
CA HIS A 68 4.54 2.94 0.89
C HIS A 68 3.02 2.71 0.83
N LEU A 69 2.45 2.65 -0.38
CA LEU A 69 1.01 2.43 -0.55
C LEU A 69 0.59 1.01 -0.16
N ALA A 70 1.41 0.00 -0.44
CA ALA A 70 1.17 -1.38 -0.02
C ALA A 70 1.24 -1.52 1.51
N ASP A 71 2.23 -0.89 2.14
CA ASP A 71 2.38 -0.90 3.60
C ASP A 71 1.20 -0.23 4.31
N VAL A 72 0.73 0.91 3.78
CA VAL A 72 -0.47 1.57 4.32
C VAL A 72 -1.71 0.71 4.13
N ASP A 73 -1.82 -0.02 3.02
CA ASP A 73 -2.96 -0.90 2.76
C ASP A 73 -3.05 -2.07 3.74
N GLU A 74 -1.91 -2.74 3.98
CA GLU A 74 -1.80 -3.84 4.95
C GLU A 74 -2.05 -3.34 6.38
N GLN A 75 -1.37 -2.25 6.79
CA GLN A 75 -1.54 -1.68 8.13
C GLN A 75 -2.98 -1.22 8.39
N ALA A 76 -3.63 -0.60 7.39
CA ALA A 76 -5.00 -0.17 7.51
C ALA A 76 -5.98 -1.35 7.64
N GLN A 77 -5.76 -2.43 6.89
CA GLN A 77 -6.60 -3.61 6.97
C GLN A 77 -6.45 -4.32 8.32
N GLU A 78 -5.21 -4.54 8.78
CA GLU A 78 -4.94 -5.15 10.09
C GLU A 78 -5.54 -4.31 11.24
N ARG A 79 -5.39 -2.99 11.17
CA ARG A 79 -5.94 -2.07 12.17
C ARG A 79 -7.46 -2.06 12.16
N LEU A 80 -8.09 -2.11 10.98
CA LEU A 80 -9.54 -2.19 10.83
C LEU A 80 -10.08 -3.45 11.50
N ASP A 81 -9.49 -4.60 11.18
CA ASP A 81 -9.93 -5.90 11.70
C ASP A 81 -9.82 -5.93 13.23
N LEU A 82 -8.72 -5.42 13.79
CA LEU A 82 -8.52 -5.31 15.23
C LEU A 82 -9.59 -4.43 15.90
N ILE A 83 -9.84 -3.23 15.37
CA ILE A 83 -10.83 -2.30 15.93
C ILE A 83 -12.22 -2.91 15.85
N MET A 84 -12.59 -3.52 14.72
CA MET A 84 -13.90 -4.14 14.57
C MET A 84 -14.12 -5.28 15.57
N GLU A 85 -13.12 -6.13 15.80
CA GLU A 85 -13.23 -7.21 16.79
C GLU A 85 -13.39 -6.65 18.21
N GLN A 86 -12.61 -5.63 18.57
CA GLN A 86 -12.73 -4.97 19.88
C GLN A 86 -14.10 -4.33 20.08
N MET A 87 -14.63 -3.63 19.06
CA MET A 87 -15.93 -2.98 19.12
C MET A 87 -17.08 -3.98 19.14
N LYS A 88 -17.02 -5.07 18.37
CA LYS A 88 -18.01 -6.15 18.43
C LYS A 88 -18.09 -6.77 19.82
N ALA A 89 -16.94 -7.03 20.44
CA ALA A 89 -16.87 -7.55 21.80
C ALA A 89 -17.47 -6.57 22.83
N ALA A 90 -17.15 -5.27 22.70
CA ALA A 90 -17.68 -4.24 23.59
C ALA A 90 -19.19 -4.00 23.43
N GLU A 91 -19.72 -4.08 22.20
CA GLU A 91 -21.13 -3.82 21.89
C GLU A 91 -22.02 -5.08 21.91
N GLY A 92 -21.45 -6.23 22.27
CA GLY A 92 -22.16 -7.51 22.38
C GLY A 92 -22.67 -8.07 21.05
N VAL A 93 -22.00 -7.74 19.94
CA VAL A 93 -22.35 -8.22 18.61
C VAL A 93 -21.83 -9.65 18.45
N THR A 94 -22.71 -10.62 18.73
CA THR A 94 -22.37 -12.05 18.78
C THR A 94 -23.08 -12.85 17.68
N GLU A 95 -22.63 -14.07 17.41
CA GLU A 95 -23.35 -14.99 16.52
C GLU A 95 -24.73 -15.37 17.07
N LYS A 96 -24.95 -15.29 18.39
CA LYS A 96 -26.29 -15.44 18.97
C LYS A 96 -27.22 -14.31 18.52
N LEU A 97 -26.77 -13.06 18.59
CA LEU A 97 -27.53 -11.92 18.09
C LEU A 97 -27.87 -12.10 16.60
N LYS A 98 -26.94 -12.63 15.81
CA LYS A 98 -27.17 -12.90 14.38
C LYS A 98 -28.23 -13.95 14.12
N ALA A 99 -28.34 -14.97 14.98
CA ALA A 99 -29.35 -16.01 14.89
C ALA A 99 -30.73 -15.51 15.35
N ASP A 100 -30.75 -14.69 16.40
CA ASP A 100 -31.99 -14.15 16.99
C ASP A 100 -32.57 -12.99 16.15
N ASP A 101 -31.73 -12.06 15.67
CA ASP A 101 -32.08 -10.91 14.85
C ASP A 101 -30.94 -10.53 13.88
N GLN A 102 -30.99 -11.12 12.68
CA GLN A 102 -29.98 -10.89 11.65
C GLN A 102 -29.93 -9.43 11.18
N LEU A 103 -31.07 -8.73 11.13
CA LEU A 103 -31.11 -7.34 10.63
C LEU A 103 -30.46 -6.38 11.64
N GLU A 104 -30.70 -6.57 12.92
CA GLU A 104 -30.03 -5.82 13.98
C GLU A 104 -28.53 -6.13 14.01
N TRP A 105 -28.13 -7.39 13.83
CA TRP A 105 -26.72 -7.75 13.73
C TRP A 105 -26.02 -7.02 12.58
N VAL A 106 -26.61 -7.02 11.37
CA VAL A 106 -26.06 -6.29 10.21
C VAL A 106 -25.99 -4.79 10.50
N ARG A 107 -27.03 -4.20 11.12
CA ARG A 107 -27.05 -2.78 11.49
C ARG A 107 -25.88 -2.42 12.40
N ARG A 108 -25.62 -3.21 13.44
CA ARG A 108 -24.50 -2.97 14.37
C ARG A 108 -23.15 -3.18 13.70
N CYS A 109 -22.97 -4.25 12.94
CA CYS A 109 -21.74 -4.48 12.18
C CYS A 109 -21.42 -3.33 11.23
N ASN A 110 -22.41 -2.78 10.54
CA ASN A 110 -22.22 -1.63 9.64
C ASN A 110 -21.84 -0.36 10.41
N SER A 111 -22.48 -0.09 11.55
CA SER A 111 -22.15 1.04 12.43
C SER A 111 -20.71 0.95 12.95
N ILE A 112 -20.32 -0.23 13.45
CA ILE A 112 -18.95 -0.51 13.92
C ILE A 112 -17.95 -0.30 12.79
N ARG A 113 -18.20 -0.89 11.62
CA ARG A 113 -17.32 -0.75 10.46
C ARG A 113 -17.15 0.71 10.07
N SER A 114 -18.24 1.48 9.95
CA SER A 114 -18.16 2.90 9.60
C SER A 114 -17.31 3.69 10.58
N ARG A 115 -17.49 3.47 11.89
CA ARG A 115 -16.68 4.15 12.92
C ARG A 115 -15.21 3.72 12.89
N ALA A 116 -14.94 2.45 12.63
CA ALA A 116 -13.59 1.94 12.50
C ALA A 116 -12.89 2.52 11.26
N GLU A 117 -13.59 2.61 10.12
CA GLU A 117 -13.07 3.22 8.89
C GLU A 117 -12.70 4.70 9.11
N GLU A 118 -13.50 5.48 9.84
CA GLU A 118 -13.16 6.87 10.21
C GLU A 118 -11.85 6.98 11.01
N ILE A 119 -11.59 6.03 11.92
CA ILE A 119 -10.32 5.96 12.65
C ILE A 119 -9.17 5.70 11.69
N ILE A 120 -9.32 4.74 10.76
CA ILE A 120 -8.29 4.44 9.74
C ILE A 120 -8.00 5.65 8.85
N TYR A 121 -9.05 6.37 8.43
CA TYR A 121 -8.88 7.57 7.63
C TYR A 121 -8.03 8.61 8.34
N ALA A 122 -8.28 8.84 9.63
CA ALA A 122 -7.54 9.80 10.44
C ALA A 122 -6.12 9.32 10.80
N GLU A 123 -5.93 8.04 11.13
CA GLU A 123 -4.66 7.50 11.62
C GLU A 123 -3.66 7.16 10.50
N LEU A 124 -4.13 6.82 9.29
CA LEU A 124 -3.26 6.24 8.25
C LEU A 124 -3.43 6.89 6.87
N VAL A 125 -4.66 7.22 6.46
CA VAL A 125 -4.92 7.67 5.08
C VAL A 125 -4.63 9.16 4.90
N TYR A 126 -5.07 10.01 5.83
CA TYR A 126 -5.00 11.48 5.70
C TYR A 126 -3.87 12.13 6.53
N VAL A 127 -2.83 11.35 6.82
CA VAL A 127 -1.68 11.76 7.68
C VAL A 127 -0.55 12.44 6.95
#